data_AF-A0A1Z1M6S5-F1
#
_entry.id   AF-A0A1Z1M6S5-F1
#
_cell.length_a   1.000
_cell.length_b   1.000
_cell.length_c   1.000
_cell.angle_alpha   90.00
_cell.angle_beta   90.00
_cell.angle_gamma   90.00
#
_symmetry.space_group_name_H-M   'P 1'
#
loop_
_entity.id
_entity.type
_entity.pdbx_description
1 polymer ?
#
loop_
_entity_poly.entity_id
_entity_poly.type
_entity_poly.pdbx_seq_one_letter_code
_entity_poly.pdbx_strand_id
1 'polypeptide(L)'
;MNNNIFLFRFYIVFSLFFLIPLASILTVQFLDFFQLYYINLLFFLSRFDMKKIFLNRFNDIDLFNFYLISKQWFLAICLLEFSSFCKKMSENSIFSYLAFCYRKLSYYNIAEYYYLKAISLSSQDVYLLGALASMYDEMKLNDKALSLYRQIYNFDKNYLIPKFYSSLIVNYSG
;
A
#
# COMPACT_ATOMS: atom_id res chain seq x y z
N MET A 1 23.08 -53.95 7.46
CA MET A 1 22.66 -52.58 7.12
C MET A 1 21.16 -52.29 7.39
N ASN A 2 20.31 -53.29 7.66
CA ASN A 2 18.86 -53.09 7.89
C ASN A 2 18.48 -52.45 9.24
N ASN A 3 19.25 -52.69 10.31
CA ASN A 3 18.87 -52.21 11.66
C ASN A 3 18.88 -50.68 11.79
N ASN A 4 19.77 -49.99 11.07
CA ASN A 4 19.84 -48.52 11.11
C ASN A 4 18.61 -47.86 10.47
N ILE A 5 18.07 -48.47 9.42
CA ILE A 5 16.85 -47.99 8.75
C ILE A 5 15.62 -48.19 9.65
N PHE A 6 15.57 -49.31 10.37
CA PHE A 6 14.48 -49.59 11.29
C PHE A 6 14.49 -48.62 12.50
N LEU A 7 15.66 -48.40 13.10
CA LEU A 7 15.83 -47.42 14.19
C LEU A 7 15.48 -46.00 13.75
N PHE A 8 15.87 -45.60 12.54
CA PHE A 8 15.53 -44.29 11.97
C PHE A 8 14.01 -44.11 11.79
N ARG A 9 13.32 -45.12 11.27
CA ARG A 9 11.85 -45.08 11.13
C ARG A 9 11.16 -44.99 12.50
N PHE A 10 11.65 -45.73 13.49
CA PHE A 10 11.10 -45.68 14.84
C PHE A 10 11.29 -44.29 15.48
N TYR A 11 12.45 -43.67 15.28
CA TYR A 11 12.72 -42.31 15.75
C TYR A 11 11.78 -41.28 15.10
N ILE A 12 11.54 -41.36 13.79
CA ILE A 12 10.62 -40.44 13.11
C ILE A 12 9.20 -40.60 13.67
N VAL A 13 8.72 -41.83 13.84
CA VAL A 13 7.39 -42.09 14.39
C VAL A 13 7.27 -41.54 15.81
N PHE A 14 8.29 -41.75 16.64
CA PHE A 14 8.34 -41.22 18.00
C PHE A 14 8.35 -39.68 18.01
N SER A 15 9.14 -39.04 17.14
CA SER A 15 9.19 -37.59 17.02
C SER A 15 7.85 -37.00 16.54
N LEU A 16 7.22 -37.62 15.54
CA LEU A 16 5.90 -37.19 15.03
C LEU A 16 4.82 -37.32 16.10
N PHE A 17 4.89 -38.34 16.95
CA PHE A 17 3.95 -38.52 18.06
C PHE A 17 3.95 -37.34 19.04
N PHE A 18 5.09 -36.67 19.24
CA PHE A 18 5.18 -35.46 20.07
C PHE A 18 4.90 -34.17 19.28
N LEU A 19 5.30 -34.10 18.02
CA LEU A 19 5.15 -32.90 17.18
C LEU A 19 3.69 -32.60 16.80
N ILE A 20 2.89 -33.63 16.50
CA ILE A 20 1.48 -33.46 16.10
C ILE A 20 0.63 -32.83 17.23
N PRO A 21 0.64 -33.34 18.47
CA PRO A 21 -0.13 -32.73 19.55
C PRO A 21 0.39 -31.32 19.87
N LEU A 22 1.70 -31.11 19.87
CA LEU A 22 2.29 -29.79 20.13
C LEU A 22 1.90 -28.76 19.06
N ALA A 23 1.91 -29.14 17.78
CA ALA A 23 1.43 -28.30 16.68
C ALA A 23 -0.07 -27.98 16.84
N SER A 24 -0.88 -28.97 17.23
CA SER A 24 -2.32 -28.78 17.42
C SER A 24 -2.62 -27.77 18.54
N ILE A 25 -1.90 -27.84 19.66
CA ILE A 25 -2.06 -26.91 20.80
C ILE A 25 -1.70 -25.48 20.37
N LEU A 26 -0.57 -25.32 19.66
CA LEU A 26 -0.17 -24.01 19.15
C LEU A 26 -1.24 -23.44 18.21
N THR A 27 -1.76 -24.25 17.27
CA THR A 27 -2.78 -23.76 16.34
C THR A 27 -4.07 -23.32 17.03
N VAL A 28 -4.53 -24.03 18.06
CA VAL A 28 -5.75 -23.65 18.81
C VAL A 28 -5.52 -22.34 19.57
N GLN A 29 -4.38 -22.19 20.25
CA GLN A 29 -4.05 -20.96 20.99
C GLN A 29 -3.97 -19.72 20.08
N PHE A 30 -3.38 -19.89 18.89
CA PHE A 30 -3.37 -18.82 17.90
C PHE A 30 -4.78 -18.48 17.41
N LEU A 31 -5.63 -19.47 17.12
CA LEU A 31 -7.00 -19.23 16.68
C LEU A 31 -7.84 -18.50 17.75
N ASP A 32 -7.72 -18.88 19.02
CA ASP A 32 -8.43 -18.20 20.12
C ASP A 32 -7.96 -16.74 20.27
N PHE A 33 -6.65 -16.50 20.13
CA PHE A 33 -6.10 -15.14 20.13
C PHE A 33 -6.62 -14.31 18.96
N PHE A 34 -6.65 -14.89 17.75
CA PHE A 34 -7.21 -14.22 16.57
C PHE A 34 -8.71 -13.96 16.70
N GLN A 35 -9.49 -14.90 17.23
CA GLN A 35 -10.92 -14.72 17.44
C GLN A 35 -11.21 -13.66 18.50
N LEU A 36 -10.50 -13.66 19.63
CA LEU A 36 -10.64 -12.62 20.65
C LEU A 36 -10.20 -11.25 20.13
N TYR A 37 -9.12 -11.18 19.38
CA TYR A 37 -8.69 -9.92 18.76
C TYR A 37 -9.70 -9.44 17.70
N TYR A 38 -10.21 -10.35 16.87
CA TYR A 38 -11.19 -10.03 15.83
C TYR A 38 -12.54 -9.59 16.42
N ILE A 39 -13.01 -10.27 17.47
CA ILE A 39 -14.23 -9.89 18.20
C ILE A 39 -14.00 -8.58 18.96
N ASN A 40 -12.86 -8.37 19.61
CA ASN A 40 -12.54 -7.09 20.25
C ASN A 40 -12.42 -5.96 19.24
N LEU A 41 -11.90 -6.22 18.06
CA LEU A 41 -11.81 -5.25 16.97
C LEU A 41 -13.20 -4.93 16.41
N LEU A 42 -14.05 -5.94 16.18
CA LEU A 42 -15.45 -5.73 15.79
C LEU A 42 -16.26 -5.01 16.88
N PHE A 43 -16.06 -5.38 18.15
CA PHE A 43 -16.70 -4.74 19.29
C PHE A 43 -16.25 -3.29 19.44
N PHE A 44 -14.94 -3.04 19.30
CA PHE A 44 -14.35 -1.71 19.28
C PHE A 44 -14.89 -0.88 18.12
N LEU A 45 -14.95 -1.42 16.91
CA LEU A 45 -15.58 -0.79 15.75
C LEU A 45 -17.07 -0.51 15.98
N SER A 46 -17.80 -1.43 16.61
CA SER A 46 -19.24 -1.26 16.89
C SER A 46 -19.53 -0.24 18.00
N ARG A 47 -18.57 -0.02 18.92
CA ARG A 47 -18.64 1.01 19.97
C ARG A 47 -18.03 2.35 19.55
N PHE A 48 -17.30 2.39 18.45
CA PHE A 48 -16.77 3.62 17.86
C PHE A 48 -17.87 4.35 17.07
N ASP A 49 -18.76 5.04 17.78
CA ASP A 49 -19.64 6.06 17.20
C ASP A 49 -18.80 7.30 16.78
N MET A 50 -18.03 7.13 15.70
CA MET A 50 -17.18 8.17 15.10
C MET A 50 -17.96 9.34 14.51
N LYS A 51 -19.29 9.26 14.42
CA LYS A 51 -20.10 10.31 13.78
C LYS A 51 -20.12 11.64 14.52
N LYS A 52 -19.82 11.69 15.83
CA LYS A 52 -20.04 12.90 16.65
C LYS A 52 -18.81 13.52 17.32
N ILE A 53 -17.76 12.75 17.62
CA ILE A 53 -16.66 13.23 18.49
C ILE A 53 -15.41 13.66 17.71
N PHE A 54 -15.03 12.96 16.64
CA PHE A 54 -13.84 13.34 15.86
C PHE A 54 -14.12 14.44 14.81
N LEU A 55 -15.39 14.59 14.45
CA LEU A 55 -15.85 15.24 13.23
C LEU A 55 -16.08 16.75 13.34
N ASN A 56 -16.13 17.29 14.57
CA ASN A 56 -16.57 18.67 14.82
C ASN A 56 -15.45 19.66 15.15
N ARG A 57 -14.17 19.23 15.21
CA ARG A 57 -13.08 20.14 15.63
C ARG A 57 -11.84 20.20 14.74
N PHE A 58 -11.61 19.25 13.84
CA PHE A 58 -10.48 19.29 12.92
C PHE A 58 -10.98 19.04 11.50
N ASN A 59 -10.55 19.87 10.54
CA ASN A 59 -10.76 19.53 9.13
C ASN A 59 -10.03 18.22 8.86
N ASP A 60 -10.68 17.25 8.21
CA ASP A 60 -10.07 15.95 7.91
C ASP A 60 -8.75 16.11 7.11
N ILE A 61 -8.63 17.20 6.34
CA ILE A 61 -7.42 17.61 5.60
C ILE A 61 -6.27 17.97 6.55
N ASP A 62 -6.55 18.75 7.61
CA ASP A 62 -5.51 19.20 8.55
C ASP A 62 -4.95 18.02 9.34
N LEU A 63 -5.84 17.10 9.73
CA LEU A 63 -5.45 15.85 10.38
C LEU A 63 -4.65 14.95 9.44
N PHE A 64 -5.06 14.84 8.18
CA PHE A 64 -4.31 14.10 7.16
C PHE A 64 -2.90 14.69 6.95
N ASN A 65 -2.81 16.01 6.80
CA ASN A 65 -1.52 16.72 6.67
C ASN A 65 -0.62 16.50 7.89
N PHE A 66 -1.19 16.51 9.09
CA PHE A 66 -0.47 16.18 10.32
C PHE A 66 0.11 14.74 10.27
N TYR A 67 -0.66 13.76 9.80
CA TYR A 67 -0.18 12.38 9.64
C TYR A 67 0.91 12.25 8.57
N LEU A 68 0.84 13.03 7.49
CA LEU A 68 1.91 13.08 6.48
C LEU A 68 3.21 13.66 7.05
N ILE A 69 3.13 14.78 7.79
CA ILE A 69 4.31 15.44 8.39
C ILE A 69 4.96 14.53 9.43
N SER A 70 4.15 13.89 10.27
CA SER A 70 4.62 12.94 11.29
C SER A 70 5.05 11.58 10.73
N LYS A 71 4.93 11.36 9.40
CA LYS A 71 5.26 10.12 8.69
C LYS A 71 4.49 8.90 9.21
N GLN A 72 3.30 9.11 9.77
CA GLN A 72 2.41 8.06 10.24
C GLN A 72 1.57 7.52 9.08
N TRP A 73 2.24 6.90 8.10
CA TRP A 73 1.63 6.51 6.82
C TRP A 73 0.42 5.59 6.96
N PHE A 74 0.46 4.63 7.89
CA PHE A 74 -0.68 3.75 8.14
C PHE A 74 -1.91 4.50 8.66
N LEU A 75 -1.72 5.44 9.58
CA LEU A 75 -2.83 6.26 10.09
C LEU A 75 -3.37 7.19 9.00
N ALA A 76 -2.50 7.71 8.13
CA ALA A 76 -2.90 8.46 6.95
C ALA A 76 -3.75 7.61 5.99
N ILE A 77 -3.35 6.36 5.72
CA ILE A 77 -4.12 5.42 4.89
C ILE A 77 -5.48 5.12 5.53
N CYS A 78 -5.53 4.78 6.81
CA CYS A 78 -6.78 4.52 7.51
C CYS A 78 -7.73 5.72 7.44
N LEU A 79 -7.21 6.94 7.61
CA LEU A 79 -8.00 8.17 7.52
C LEU A 79 -8.57 8.38 6.11
N LEU A 80 -7.79 8.11 5.06
CA LEU A 80 -8.23 8.21 3.66
C LEU A 80 -9.29 7.17 3.30
N GLU A 81 -9.12 5.92 3.75
CA GLU A 81 -10.13 4.88 3.55
C GLU A 81 -11.43 5.22 4.29
N PHE A 82 -11.32 5.71 5.52
CA PHE A 82 -12.49 6.18 6.28
C PHE A 82 -13.18 7.39 5.63
N SER A 83 -12.42 8.33 5.07
CA SER A 83 -12.98 9.49 4.37
C SER A 83 -13.67 9.10 3.07
N SER A 84 -13.16 8.07 2.38
CA SER A 84 -13.81 7.45 1.22
C SER A 84 -15.14 6.80 1.57
N PHE A 85 -15.19 6.05 2.69
CA PHE A 85 -16.40 5.43 3.20
C PHE A 85 -17.47 6.48 3.56
N CYS A 86 -17.04 7.59 4.16
CA CYS A 86 -17.91 8.72 4.48
C CYS A 86 -18.28 9.61 3.27
N LYS A 87 -17.71 9.37 2.09
CA LYS A 87 -17.87 10.20 0.87
C LYS A 87 -17.59 11.69 1.08
N LYS A 88 -16.62 12.02 1.93
CA LYS A 88 -16.27 13.41 2.26
C LYS A 88 -15.33 14.08 1.25
N MET A 89 -14.52 13.28 0.56
CA MET A 89 -13.54 13.75 -0.42
C MET A 89 -13.82 13.15 -1.80
N SER A 90 -13.29 13.79 -2.83
CA SER A 90 -13.31 13.26 -4.19
C SER A 90 -12.48 11.98 -4.27
N GLU A 91 -13.00 10.98 -4.98
CA GLU A 91 -12.32 9.69 -5.15
C GLU A 91 -10.94 9.85 -5.79
N ASN A 92 -10.79 10.80 -6.71
CA ASN A 92 -9.51 11.08 -7.37
C ASN A 92 -8.44 11.54 -6.37
N SER A 93 -8.76 12.50 -5.50
CA SER A 93 -7.82 12.98 -4.49
C SER A 93 -7.46 11.89 -3.49
N ILE A 94 -8.44 11.08 -3.07
CA ILE A 94 -8.21 9.93 -2.19
C ILE A 94 -7.24 8.93 -2.83
N PHE A 95 -7.47 8.52 -4.07
CA PHE A 95 -6.58 7.56 -4.76
C PHE A 95 -5.16 8.12 -4.94
N SER A 96 -5.05 9.41 -5.27
CA SER A 96 -3.75 10.10 -5.39
C SER A 96 -2.96 10.07 -4.08
N TYR A 97 -3.63 10.36 -2.96
CA TYR A 97 -3.00 10.34 -1.63
C TYR A 97 -2.70 8.92 -1.14
N LEU A 98 -3.56 7.94 -1.41
CA LEU A 98 -3.29 6.54 -1.11
C LEU A 98 -2.06 6.05 -1.87
N ALA A 99 -1.97 6.32 -3.17
CA ALA A 99 -0.82 5.97 -3.98
C ALA A 99 0.49 6.54 -3.41
N PHE A 100 0.46 7.82 -3.00
CA PHE A 100 1.60 8.46 -2.35
C PHE A 100 1.99 7.78 -1.03
N CYS A 101 1.02 7.46 -0.16
CA CYS A 101 1.29 6.79 1.11
C CYS A 101 1.89 5.39 0.90
N TYR A 102 1.35 4.60 -0.03
CA TYR A 102 1.87 3.28 -0.37
C TYR A 102 3.28 3.33 -0.98
N ARG A 103 3.54 4.33 -1.85
CA ARG A 103 4.90 4.58 -2.37
C ARG A 103 5.88 4.87 -1.24
N LYS A 104 5.50 5.69 -0.25
CA LYS A 104 6.35 6.00 0.92
C LYS A 104 6.62 4.78 1.80
N LEU A 105 5.71 3.82 1.81
CA LEU A 105 5.90 2.52 2.46
C LEU A 105 6.61 1.48 1.57
N SER A 106 7.08 1.86 0.37
CA SER A 106 7.71 0.95 -0.62
C SER A 106 6.80 -0.18 -1.12
N TYR A 107 5.48 -0.05 -0.95
CA TYR A 107 4.49 -0.97 -1.53
C TYR A 107 4.15 -0.57 -2.97
N TYR A 108 5.15 -0.65 -3.84
CA TYR A 108 5.08 -0.09 -5.19
C TYR A 108 3.96 -0.66 -6.06
N ASN A 109 3.66 -1.96 -5.96
CA ASN A 109 2.57 -2.56 -6.74
C ASN A 109 1.19 -2.00 -6.35
N ILE A 110 0.98 -1.75 -5.05
CA ILE A 110 -0.26 -1.16 -4.54
C ILE A 110 -0.31 0.32 -4.92
N ALA A 111 0.82 1.02 -4.84
CA ALA A 111 0.92 2.40 -5.28
C ALA A 111 0.62 2.55 -6.79
N GLU A 112 1.18 1.69 -7.64
CA GLU A 112 0.91 1.64 -9.09
C GLU A 112 -0.59 1.48 -9.35
N TYR A 113 -1.25 0.54 -8.66
CA TYR A 113 -2.70 0.36 -8.77
C TYR A 113 -3.48 1.64 -8.48
N TYR A 114 -3.20 2.33 -7.37
CA TYR A 114 -3.92 3.55 -7.01
C TYR A 114 -3.57 4.73 -7.92
N TYR A 115 -2.31 4.86 -8.38
CA TYR A 115 -1.95 5.88 -9.36
C TYR A 115 -2.71 5.69 -10.68
N LEU A 116 -2.78 4.46 -11.20
CA LEU A 116 -3.54 4.15 -12.41
C LEU A 116 -5.04 4.43 -12.22
N LYS A 117 -5.58 4.13 -11.05
CA LYS A 117 -6.99 4.44 -10.71
C LYS A 117 -7.24 5.95 -10.70
N ALA A 118 -6.36 6.74 -10.09
CA ALA A 118 -6.44 8.20 -10.11
C ALA A 118 -6.34 8.76 -11.54
N ILE A 119 -5.36 8.29 -12.32
CA ILE A 119 -5.19 8.67 -13.74
C ILE A 119 -6.41 8.30 -14.58
N SER A 120 -7.09 7.18 -14.30
CA SER A 120 -8.32 6.81 -15.02
C SER A 120 -9.45 7.82 -14.81
N LEU A 121 -9.48 8.49 -13.66
CA LEU A 121 -10.45 9.54 -13.32
C LEU A 121 -10.00 10.92 -13.83
N SER A 122 -8.69 11.19 -13.82
CA SER A 122 -8.09 12.44 -14.31
C SER A 122 -6.90 12.17 -15.23
N SER A 123 -7.20 11.77 -16.47
CA SER A 123 -6.23 11.26 -17.45
C SER A 123 -5.20 12.28 -17.93
N GLN A 124 -5.45 13.57 -17.70
CA GLN A 124 -4.58 14.67 -18.12
C GLN A 124 -3.85 15.34 -16.95
N ASP A 125 -3.90 14.76 -15.74
CA ASP A 125 -3.16 15.31 -14.61
C ASP A 125 -1.67 14.97 -14.73
N VAL A 126 -0.92 15.94 -15.26
CA VAL A 126 0.53 15.86 -15.47
C VAL A 126 1.27 15.58 -14.16
N TYR A 127 0.77 16.06 -13.02
CA TYR A 127 1.40 15.81 -11.72
C TYR A 127 1.28 14.35 -11.30
N LEU A 128 0.12 13.71 -11.55
CA LEU A 128 -0.06 12.28 -11.27
C LEU A 128 0.78 11.39 -12.19
N LEU A 129 0.81 11.72 -13.49
CA LEU A 129 1.68 11.03 -14.45
C LEU A 129 3.15 11.16 -14.03
N GLY A 130 3.58 12.35 -13.61
CA GLY A 130 4.94 12.60 -13.15
C GLY A 130 5.28 11.88 -11.85
N ALA A 131 4.33 11.81 -10.92
CA ALA A 131 4.49 11.05 -9.68
C ALA A 131 4.65 9.54 -9.94
N LEU A 132 3.88 8.98 -10.88
CA LEU A 132 4.02 7.59 -11.31
C LEU A 132 5.34 7.35 -12.06
N ALA A 133 5.73 8.26 -12.95
CA ALA A 133 7.00 8.17 -13.68
C ALA A 133 8.20 8.19 -12.74
N SER A 134 8.19 9.09 -11.75
CA SER A 134 9.22 9.17 -10.71
C SER A 134 9.27 7.89 -9.86
N MET A 135 8.12 7.26 -9.58
CA MET A 135 8.08 5.97 -8.88
C MET A 135 8.72 4.85 -9.72
N TYR A 136 8.43 4.80 -11.02
CA TYR A 136 9.08 3.81 -11.90
C TYR A 136 10.59 4.03 -12.00
N ASP A 137 11.05 5.28 -11.99
CA ASP A 137 12.47 5.62 -11.92
C ASP A 137 13.12 5.10 -10.62
N GLU A 138 12.45 5.28 -9.46
CA GLU A 138 12.87 4.69 -8.18
C GLU A 138 12.98 3.15 -8.24
N MET A 139 12.10 2.51 -9.01
CA MET A 139 12.10 1.06 -9.25
C MET A 139 13.09 0.62 -10.33
N LYS A 140 13.86 1.53 -10.94
CA LYS A 140 14.76 1.28 -12.09
C LYS A 140 14.03 0.76 -13.34
N LEU A 141 12.74 1.05 -13.49
CA LEU A 141 11.92 0.73 -14.64
C LEU A 141 11.95 1.88 -15.66
N ASN A 142 13.14 2.15 -16.19
CA ASN A 142 13.43 3.34 -16.99
C ASN A 142 12.56 3.43 -18.26
N ASP A 143 12.22 2.30 -18.89
CA ASP A 143 11.38 2.29 -20.09
C ASP A 143 9.96 2.78 -19.79
N LYS A 144 9.38 2.32 -18.67
CA LYS A 144 8.06 2.77 -18.21
C LYS A 144 8.10 4.25 -17.82
N ALA A 145 9.13 4.67 -17.07
CA ALA A 145 9.31 6.07 -16.70
C ALA A 145 9.44 6.98 -17.93
N LEU A 146 10.27 6.60 -18.91
CA LEU A 146 10.45 7.34 -20.17
C LEU A 146 9.14 7.47 -20.95
N SER A 147 8.33 6.39 -21.01
CA SER A 147 7.06 6.43 -21.72
C SER A 147 6.08 7.46 -21.13
N LEU A 148 6.03 7.55 -19.79
CA LEU A 148 5.22 8.55 -19.09
C LEU A 148 5.79 9.95 -19.26
N TYR A 149 7.11 10.15 -19.15
CA TYR A 149 7.72 11.46 -19.36
C TYR A 149 7.53 11.98 -20.79
N ARG A 150 7.47 11.10 -21.80
CA ARG A 150 7.08 11.47 -23.18
C ARG A 150 5.63 11.95 -23.26
N GLN A 151 4.71 11.25 -22.60
CA GLN A 151 3.30 11.67 -22.54
C GLN A 151 3.18 13.05 -21.85
N ILE A 152 3.88 13.24 -20.73
CA ILE A 152 3.94 14.51 -20.00
C ILE A 152 4.48 15.63 -20.90
N TYR A 153 5.59 15.40 -21.61
CA TYR A 153 6.17 16.40 -22.52
C TYR A 153 5.21 16.86 -23.62
N ASN A 154 4.36 15.94 -24.10
CA ASN A 154 3.34 16.26 -25.11
C ASN A 154 2.20 17.11 -24.52
N PHE A 155 1.83 16.90 -23.25
CA PHE A 155 0.77 17.66 -22.59
C PHE A 155 1.25 19.01 -22.05
N ASP A 156 2.41 19.04 -21.40
CA ASP A 156 3.00 20.23 -20.81
C ASP A 156 4.52 20.25 -21.03
N LYS A 157 4.95 21.06 -22.00
CA LYS A 157 6.36 21.25 -22.33
C LYS A 157 7.15 21.96 -21.24
N ASN A 158 6.47 22.65 -20.32
CA ASN A 158 7.09 23.38 -19.21
C ASN A 158 7.28 22.51 -17.97
N TYR A 159 6.76 21.28 -17.97
CA TYR A 159 6.93 20.36 -16.85
C TYR A 159 8.41 20.01 -16.65
N LEU A 160 8.83 19.98 -15.38
CA LEU A 160 10.20 19.68 -14.99
C LEU A 160 10.49 18.18 -15.10
N ILE A 161 10.97 17.75 -16.27
CA ILE A 161 11.42 16.38 -16.51
C ILE A 161 12.89 16.22 -16.06
N PRO A 162 13.27 15.10 -15.41
CA PRO A 162 14.67 14.87 -15.06
C PRO A 162 15.59 14.88 -16.29
N LYS A 163 16.80 15.45 -16.15
CA LYS A 163 17.75 15.67 -17.26
C LYS A 163 18.06 14.41 -18.09
N PHE A 164 18.13 13.26 -17.41
CA PHE A 164 18.34 11.97 -18.06
C PHE A 164 17.26 11.71 -19.12
N TYR A 165 15.98 11.80 -18.74
CA TYR A 165 14.85 11.57 -19.63
C TYR A 165 14.67 12.69 -20.65
N SER A 166 14.93 13.96 -20.30
CA SER A 166 14.79 15.06 -21.26
C SER A 166 15.74 14.92 -22.45
N SER A 167 16.98 14.48 -22.23
CA SER A 167 17.94 14.22 -23.31
C SER A 167 17.46 13.13 -24.28
N LEU A 168 16.85 12.06 -23.74
CA LEU A 168 16.33 10.94 -24.53
C LEU A 168 15.06 11.30 -25.31
N ILE A 169 14.28 12.25 -24.81
CA ILE A 169 13.05 12.72 -25.48
C ILE A 169 13.41 13.65 -26.64
N VAL A 170 14.30 14.63 -26.41
CA VAL A 170 14.72 15.60 -27.45
C VAL A 170 15.44 14.90 -28.60
N ASN A 171 16.31 13.93 -28.32
CA ASN A 171 17.03 13.17 -29.35
C ASN A 171 16.13 12.28 -30.23
N TYR A 172 14.88 12.03 -29.82
CA TYR A 172 13.89 11.28 -30.61
C TYR A 172 13.00 12.17 -31.49
N SER A 173 13.08 13.50 -31.30
CA SER A 173 12.23 14.50 -31.97
C SER A 173 12.93 15.32 -33.05
N GLY A 174 14.22 15.05 -33.29
CA GLY A 174 15.01 15.59 -34.41
C GLY A 174 15.40 14.48 -35.37
#